data_AF-A0A1I7NJI3-F1
#
_entry.id   AF-A0A1I7NJI3-F1
#
_cell.length_a   1.000
_cell.length_b   1.000
_cell.length_c   1.000
_cell.angle_alpha   90.00
_cell.angle_beta   90.00
_cell.angle_gamma   90.00
#
_symmetry.space_group_name_H-M   'P 1'
#
loop_
_entity.id
_entity.type
_entity.pdbx_description
1 polymer ?
#
loop_
_entity_poly.entity_id
_entity_poly.type
_entity_poly.pdbx_seq_one_letter_code
_entity_poly.pdbx_strand_id
1 'polypeptide(L)' 'MPHMTQRNRKLIGAFLSVLSIVVWCVLATSVYLAFPPELPWYVLIVYFIVAGMGWLLPAMAIIKWMARPDGAAKS' A
#
# COMPACT_ATOMS: atom_id res chain seq x y z
N MET A 1 -24.12 15.05 -11.24
CA MET A 1 -22.73 14.56 -11.22
C MET A 1 -22.81 13.04 -11.26
N PRO A 2 -22.09 12.32 -12.15
CA PRO A 2 -22.17 10.87 -12.19
C PRO A 2 -21.69 10.32 -10.84
N HIS A 3 -22.61 9.78 -10.06
CA HIS A 3 -22.30 9.14 -8.79
C HIS A 3 -21.41 7.93 -9.09
N MET A 4 -20.16 7.94 -8.63
CA MET A 4 -19.32 6.75 -8.69
C MET A 4 -20.00 5.66 -7.88
N THR A 5 -20.48 4.62 -8.55
CA THR A 5 -21.12 3.47 -7.90
C THR A 5 -20.07 2.68 -7.11
N GLN A 6 -20.45 2.12 -5.97
CA GLN A 6 -19.58 1.27 -5.13
C GLN A 6 -18.82 0.19 -5.91
N ARG A 7 -19.38 -0.36 -7.00
CA ARG A 7 -18.68 -1.31 -7.90
C ARG A 7 -17.47 -0.70 -8.61
N ASN A 8 -17.59 0.52 -9.12
CA ASN A 8 -16.48 1.21 -9.81
C ASN A 8 -15.37 1.57 -8.82
N ARG A 9 -15.71 1.95 -7.58
CA ARG A 9 -14.72 2.22 -6.53
C ARG A 9 -13.91 0.96 -6.16
N LYS A 10 -14.55 -0.21 -6.13
CA LYS A 10 -13.85 -1.49 -5.90
C LYS A 10 -12.91 -1.86 -7.04
N LEU A 11 -13.32 -1.66 -8.30
CA LEU A 11 -12.46 -1.92 -9.47
C LEU A 11 -11.23 -1.01 -9.45
N ILE A 12 -11.42 0.30 -9.29
CA ILE A 12 -10.31 1.27 -9.23
C ILE A 12 -9.41 0.97 -8.03
N GLY A 13 -9.98 0.71 -6.86
CA GLY A 13 -9.19 0.42 -5.67
C GLY A 13 -8.40 -0.88 -5.75
N ALA A 14 -8.85 -1.88 -6.51
CA ALA A 14 -8.05 -3.07 -6.79
C ALA A 14 -6.80 -2.73 -7.59
N PHE A 15 -6.93 -1.96 -8.68
CA PHE A 15 -5.78 -1.48 -9.46
C PHE A 15 -4.85 -0.58 -8.64
N LEU A 16 -5.41 0.34 -7.84
CA LEU A 16 -4.61 1.17 -6.93
C LEU A 16 -3.85 0.34 -5.91
N SER A 17 -4.44 -0.74 -5.39
CA SER A 17 -3.76 -1.64 -4.45
C SER A 17 -2.56 -2.32 -5.10
N VAL A 18 -2.73 -2.83 -6.33
CA VAL A 18 -1.61 -3.41 -7.10
C VAL A 18 -0.54 -2.36 -7.38
N LEU A 19 -0.93 -1.18 -7.86
CA LEU A 19 0.01 -0.09 -8.14
C LEU A 19 0.76 0.34 -6.87
N SER A 20 0.07 0.42 -5.74
CA SER A 20 0.68 0.73 -4.44
C SER A 20 1.75 -0.29 -4.05
N ILE A 21 1.50 -1.59 -4.27
CA ILE A 21 2.48 -2.63 -4.00
C ILE A 21 3.69 -2.47 -4.93
N VAL A 22 3.47 -2.24 -6.22
CA VAL A 22 4.54 -2.04 -7.20
C VAL A 22 5.42 -0.86 -6.82
N VAL A 23 4.82 0.30 -6.53
CA VAL A 23 5.55 1.50 -6.10
C VAL A 23 6.34 1.23 -4.83
N TRP A 24 5.75 0.55 -3.84
CA TRP A 24 6.44 0.22 -2.61
C TRP A 24 7.61 -0.74 -2.82
N CYS A 25 7.43 -1.78 -3.65
CA CYS A 25 8.51 -2.71 -4.01
C CYS A 25 9.68 -1.99 -4.67
N VAL A 26 9.42 -1.05 -5.58
CA VAL A 26 10.46 -0.26 -6.24
C VAL A 26 11.20 0.61 -5.23
N LEU A 27 10.48 1.32 -4.35
CA LEU A 27 11.08 2.17 -3.31
C LEU A 27 11.90 1.35 -2.29
N ALA A 28 11.37 0.23 -1.81
CA ALA A 28 12.08 -0.64 -0.89
C ALA A 28 13.31 -1.28 -1.57
N THR A 29 13.22 -1.63 -2.85
CA THR A 29 14.38 -2.16 -3.57
C THR A 29 15.43 -1.07 -3.78
N SER A 30 15.03 0.15 -4.14
CA SER A 30 15.96 1.26 -4.34
C SER A 30 16.71 1.63 -3.06
N VAL A 31 16.02 1.62 -1.90
CA VAL A 31 16.66 1.86 -0.61
C VAL A 31 17.62 0.72 -0.25
N TYR A 32 17.24 -0.53 -0.48
CA TYR A 32 18.11 -1.69 -0.26
C TYR A 32 19.38 -1.62 -1.13
N LEU A 33 19.24 -1.26 -2.40
CA LEU A 33 20.38 -1.12 -3.33
C LEU A 33 21.34 0.02 -2.95
N ALA A 34 20.87 1.00 -2.17
CA ALA A 34 21.70 2.09 -1.66
C ALA A 34 22.49 1.71 -0.39
N PHE A 35 22.26 0.52 0.19
CA PHE A 35 22.97 0.09 1.39
C PHE A 35 24.42 -0.33 1.06
N PRO A 36 25.40 0.07 1.89
CA PRO A 36 26.77 -0.39 1.73
C PRO A 36 26.89 -1.91 1.98
N PRO A 37 27.83 -2.58 1.31
CA PRO A 37 27.98 -4.04 1.38
C PRO A 37 28.44 -4.55 2.76
N GLU A 38 29.11 -3.71 3.55
CA GLU A 38 29.52 -4.03 4.93
C GLU A 38 28.40 -3.87 5.98
N LEU A 39 27.13 -3.72 5.56
CA LEU A 39 26.03 -3.61 6.51
C LEU A 39 25.90 -4.87 7.38
N PRO A 40 25.75 -4.72 8.71
CA PRO A 40 25.52 -5.86 9.57
C PRO A 40 24.20 -6.59 9.23
N TRP A 41 24.22 -7.91 9.30
CA TRP A 41 23.09 -8.77 8.95
C TRP A 41 21.79 -8.44 9.71
N TYR A 42 21.88 -8.02 10.98
CA TYR A 42 20.72 -7.67 11.80
C TYR A 42 20.03 -6.38 11.30
N VAL A 43 20.76 -5.45 10.68
CA VAL A 43 20.17 -4.25 10.08
C VAL A 43 19.31 -4.63 8.89
N LEU A 44 19.78 -5.58 8.08
CA LEU A 44 19.02 -6.11 6.95
C LEU A 44 17.73 -6.79 7.43
N ILE A 45 17.78 -7.57 8.52
CA ILE A 45 16.57 -8.19 9.09
C ILE A 45 15.55 -7.13 9.51
N VAL A 46 15.97 -6.14 10.29
CA VAL A 46 15.07 -5.05 10.73
C VAL A 46 14.52 -4.31 9.52
N TYR A 47 15.36 -4.04 8.53
CA TYR A 47 14.95 -3.42 7.27
C TYR A 47 13.86 -4.22 6.55
N PHE A 48 14.04 -5.53 6.36
CA PHE A 48 13.07 -6.37 5.68
C PHE A 48 11.76 -6.51 6.47
N ILE A 49 11.81 -6.52 7.81
CA ILE A 49 10.60 -6.48 8.65
C ILE A 49 9.86 -5.16 8.41
N VAL A 50 10.54 -4.02 8.49
CA VAL A 50 9.92 -2.71 8.30
C VAL A 50 9.43 -2.51 6.87
N ALA A 51 10.20 -2.90 5.86
CA ALA A 51 9.79 -2.85 4.46
C ALA A 51 8.61 -3.79 4.18
N GLY A 52 8.63 -4.99 4.77
CA GLY A 52 7.54 -5.96 4.70
C GLY A 52 6.28 -5.55 5.46
N MET A 53 6.38 -4.67 6.46
CA MET A 53 5.22 -4.12 7.16
C MET A 53 4.75 -2.78 6.58
N GLY A 54 5.66 -1.99 6.01
CA GLY A 54 5.38 -0.62 5.57
C GLY A 54 4.37 -0.53 4.45
N TRP A 55 4.30 -1.53 3.55
CA TRP A 55 3.30 -1.57 2.48
C TRP A 55 1.87 -1.76 2.99
N LEU A 56 1.67 -2.24 4.22
CA LEU A 56 0.34 -2.39 4.81
C LEU A 56 -0.34 -1.03 4.97
N LEU A 57 0.41 0.02 5.30
CA LEU A 57 -0.16 1.36 5.50
C LEU A 57 -0.89 1.89 4.26
N PRO A 58 -0.25 1.96 3.07
CA PRO A 58 -0.95 2.42 1.87
C PRO A 58 -2.03 1.43 1.41
N ALA A 59 -1.82 0.11 1.55
CA ALA A 59 -2.85 -0.87 1.22
C ALA A 59 -4.12 -0.71 2.09
N MET A 60 -3.95 -0.52 3.40
CA MET A 60 -5.06 -0.28 4.33
C MET A 60 -5.82 1.02 4.01
N ALA A 61 -5.11 2.09 3.62
CA ALA A 61 -5.74 3.33 3.21
C ALA A 61 -6.66 3.14 1.99
N ILE A 62 -6.18 2.41 0.97
CA ILE A 62 -6.94 2.10 -0.25
C ILE A 62 -8.13 1.19 0.08
N ILE A 63 -7.93 0.14 0.89
CA ILE A 63 -8.99 -0.77 1.31
C ILE A 63 -10.07 -0.04 2.11
N LYS A 64 -9.68 0.81 3.07
CA LYS A 64 -10.63 1.61 3.86
C LYS A 64 -11.45 2.54 2.96
N TRP A 65 -10.83 3.13 1.94
CA TRP A 65 -11.54 3.94 0.95
C TRP A 65 -12.51 3.11 0.12
N MET A 66 -12.11 1.91 -0.33
CA MET A 66 -12.98 0.97 -1.05
C MET A 66 -14.18 0.51 -0.22
N ALA A 67 -13.94 0.24 1.07
CA ALA A 67 -14.93 -0.31 1.99
C ALA A 67 -15.94 0.73 2.50
N ARG A 68 -15.65 2.04 2.36
CA ARG A 68 -16.55 3.11 2.78
C ARG A 68 -17.93 2.93 2.09
N PRO A 69 -19.05 2.87 2.83
CA PRO A 69 -20.39 2.81 2.22
C PRO A 69 -20.76 4.15 1.56
N ASP A 70 -21.44 4.09 0.40
CA ASP A 70 -21.93 5.29 -0.33
C ASP A 70 -23.07 6.04 0.37
N GLY A 71 -23.61 5.49 1.46
CA GLY A 71 -24.57 6.15 2.32
C GLY A 71 -24.23 5.88 3.77
N ALA A 72 -23.75 6.90 4.49
CA ALA A 72 -24.19 7.03 5.87
C ALA A 72 -25.71 7.23 5.79
N ALA A 73 -26.45 6.12 5.84
CA ALA A 73 -27.86 6.16 6.09
C ALA A 73 -28.02 6.96 7.37
N LYS A 74 -28.64 8.13 7.22
CA LYS A 74 -29.26 8.86 8.32
C LYS A 74 -29.99 7.82 9.17
N SER A 75 -29.54 7.63 10.40
CA SER A 75 -30.31 6.98 11.46
C SER A 75 -30.37 7.94 12.62
#